data_AF-A0A3D8JSV8-F1
#
_entry.id   AF-A0A3D8JSV8-F1
#
_cell.length_a   1.000
_cell.length_b   1.000
_cell.length_c   1.000
_cell.angle_alpha   90.00
_cell.angle_beta   90.00
_cell.angle_gamma   90.00
#
_symmetry.space_group_name_H-M   'P 1'
#
loop_
_entity.id
_entity.type
_entity.pdbx_description
1 polymer ?
#
loop_
_entity_poly.entity_id
_entity_poly.type
_entity_poly.pdbx_seq_one_letter_code
_entity_poly.pdbx_strand_id
1 'polypeptide(L)'
;MTRTYRALAAAGSLLLLAACASGPTYRDVAKSIPTLDANLGRLYFLRSASLLGAAIQPEIRLNDQVVGRSTPGGFFYVDEPPGTYTVITATEVERKITFDLAAGQTRYVRTKVGLGVLVGHVSPSLDWPETAEAEIQELHYTGNPVSATARAGHAQAATALAPASAAPEHNVSTRVTTTRGMSVRLSQHASWNKRCGAEQAPDLTFIREPAHGHVEVKAESFQLSKAMTTRAWCVGATVLGKAVYYIPDPDYHGDDQIDYRISSPHRTYTRSVSVEVD
;
A
#
# COMPACT_ATOMS: atom_id res chain seq x y z
N MET A 1 47.02 47.36 -27.67
CA MET A 1 45.58 47.34 -27.33
C MET A 1 44.78 47.00 -28.57
N THR A 2 43.63 46.34 -28.40
CA THR A 2 42.65 45.82 -29.39
C THR A 2 42.88 44.39 -29.91
N ARG A 3 42.21 43.43 -29.24
CA ARG A 3 41.90 42.09 -29.74
C ARG A 3 40.42 42.10 -30.14
N THR A 4 40.16 42.07 -31.44
CA THR A 4 38.83 41.87 -32.03
C THR A 4 38.54 40.38 -32.07
N TYR A 5 37.59 39.91 -31.25
CA TYR A 5 37.01 38.58 -31.40
C TYR A 5 35.60 38.70 -31.96
N ARG A 6 35.48 38.38 -33.26
CA ARG A 6 34.23 37.94 -33.86
C ARG A 6 33.94 36.54 -33.31
N ALA A 7 32.85 36.37 -32.58
CA ALA A 7 32.18 35.09 -32.45
C ALA A 7 30.71 35.34 -32.18
N LEU A 8 29.88 35.02 -33.18
CA LEU A 8 28.46 34.77 -33.02
C LEU A 8 28.26 33.75 -31.88
N ALA A 9 27.63 34.15 -30.80
CA ALA A 9 27.02 33.22 -29.85
C ALA A 9 25.52 33.28 -30.07
N ALA A 10 25.03 32.34 -30.87
CA ALA A 10 23.62 32.02 -31.00
C ALA A 10 23.02 31.90 -29.59
N ALA A 11 21.94 32.64 -29.34
CA ALA A 11 21.09 32.42 -28.18
C ALA A 11 20.45 31.02 -28.33
N GLY A 12 21.17 30.01 -27.89
CA GLY A 12 20.66 28.65 -27.77
C GLY A 12 19.56 28.67 -26.73
N SER A 13 18.31 28.63 -27.19
CA SER A 13 17.17 28.28 -26.36
C SER A 13 17.46 26.94 -25.69
N LEU A 14 17.87 26.98 -24.43
CA LEU A 14 18.01 25.82 -23.57
C LEU A 14 16.60 25.33 -23.24
N LEU A 15 16.00 24.57 -24.16
CA LEU A 15 14.80 23.77 -23.94
C LEU A 15 15.14 22.74 -22.86
N LEU A 16 14.92 23.12 -21.60
CA LEU A 16 14.87 22.20 -20.47
C LEU A 16 13.63 21.30 -20.69
N LEU A 17 13.81 20.19 -21.40
CA LEU A 17 12.85 19.11 -21.47
C LEU A 17 12.69 18.52 -20.07
N ALA A 18 11.80 19.10 -19.27
CA ALA A 18 11.31 18.46 -18.06
C ALA A 18 10.60 17.17 -18.50
N ALA A 19 11.22 16.02 -18.25
CA ALA A 19 10.71 14.71 -18.62
C ALA A 19 9.55 14.30 -17.70
N CYS A 20 8.38 14.92 -17.87
CA CYS A 20 7.12 14.32 -17.43
C CYS A 20 6.83 13.09 -18.27
N ALA A 21 6.16 12.10 -17.69
CA ALA A 21 5.68 10.96 -18.45
C ALA A 21 4.86 11.44 -19.65
N SER A 22 5.12 10.87 -20.82
CA SER A 22 4.41 11.17 -22.06
C SER A 22 3.99 9.85 -22.69
N GLY A 23 2.82 9.83 -23.33
CA GLY A 23 2.23 8.60 -23.86
C GLY A 23 0.72 8.53 -23.62
N PRO A 24 0.06 7.40 -23.93
CA PRO A 24 -1.35 7.22 -23.65
C PRO A 24 -1.62 7.20 -22.13
N THR A 25 -2.74 7.78 -21.71
CA THR A 25 -3.17 7.77 -20.30
C THR A 25 -3.71 6.40 -19.91
N TYR A 26 -3.93 6.15 -18.61
CA TYR A 26 -4.59 4.93 -18.16
C TYR A 26 -5.93 4.73 -18.87
N ARG A 27 -6.72 5.80 -19.06
CA ARG A 27 -8.01 5.72 -19.76
C ARG A 27 -7.89 5.22 -21.19
N ASP A 28 -6.78 5.53 -21.85
CA ASP A 28 -6.51 5.11 -23.22
C ASP A 28 -6.05 3.65 -23.30
N VAL A 29 -5.27 3.18 -22.30
CA VAL A 29 -4.71 1.82 -22.29
C VAL A 29 -5.50 0.81 -21.46
N ALA A 30 -6.46 1.23 -20.62
CA ALA A 30 -7.16 0.33 -19.69
C ALA A 30 -7.79 -0.88 -20.40
N LYS A 31 -8.28 -0.68 -21.63
CA LYS A 31 -8.88 -1.74 -22.45
C LYS A 31 -7.86 -2.69 -23.09
N SER A 32 -6.59 -2.28 -23.20
CA SER A 32 -5.50 -3.10 -23.71
C SER A 32 -4.66 -3.74 -22.61
N ILE A 33 -4.87 -3.37 -21.35
CA ILE A 33 -4.30 -4.08 -20.19
C ILE A 33 -4.90 -5.49 -20.14
N PRO A 34 -4.09 -6.56 -20.18
CA PRO A 34 -4.61 -7.93 -20.06
C PRO A 34 -5.32 -8.16 -18.75
N THR A 35 -6.36 -8.99 -18.77
CA THR A 35 -6.99 -9.51 -17.56
C THR A 35 -5.94 -10.21 -16.69
N LEU A 36 -5.95 -9.94 -15.39
CA LEU A 36 -5.04 -10.57 -14.44
C LEU A 36 -5.27 -12.08 -14.42
N ASP A 37 -4.19 -12.85 -14.55
CA ASP A 37 -4.23 -14.30 -14.39
C ASP A 37 -4.64 -14.65 -12.95
N ALA A 38 -5.52 -15.64 -12.78
CA ALA A 38 -6.02 -16.04 -11.47
C ALA A 38 -4.92 -16.51 -10.50
N ASN A 39 -3.75 -16.94 -11.03
CA ASN A 39 -2.62 -17.38 -10.23
C ASN A 39 -1.59 -16.26 -9.97
N LEU A 40 -1.82 -15.04 -10.45
CA LEU A 40 -0.92 -13.91 -10.29
C LEU A 40 -1.60 -12.79 -9.51
N GLY A 41 -0.82 -11.99 -8.80
CA GLY A 41 -1.23 -10.69 -8.32
C GLY A 41 -0.69 -9.58 -9.24
N ARG A 42 -1.32 -8.42 -9.24
CA ARG A 42 -0.89 -7.24 -10.00
C ARG A 42 -0.36 -6.16 -9.07
N LEU A 43 0.82 -5.64 -9.36
CA LEU A 43 1.38 -4.47 -8.69
C LEU A 43 1.39 -3.30 -9.66
N TYR A 44 0.58 -2.28 -9.36
CA TYR A 44 0.69 -0.98 -10.00
C TYR A 44 1.72 -0.12 -9.29
N PHE A 45 2.58 0.55 -10.06
CA PHE A 45 3.49 1.56 -9.57
C PHE A 45 3.07 2.90 -10.16
N LEU A 46 2.92 3.92 -9.31
CA LEU A 46 2.50 5.24 -9.75
C LEU A 46 3.25 6.38 -9.06
N ARG A 47 3.33 7.51 -9.77
CA ARG A 47 3.82 8.78 -9.24
C ARG A 47 3.00 9.94 -9.78
N SER A 48 2.53 10.77 -8.88
CA SER A 48 1.78 11.99 -9.20
C SER A 48 2.53 12.89 -10.17
N ALA A 49 1.78 13.58 -11.03
CA ALA A 49 2.29 14.62 -11.93
C ALA A 49 2.65 15.88 -11.12
N SER A 50 3.85 15.88 -10.53
CA SER A 50 4.40 17.05 -9.82
C SER A 50 5.70 17.51 -10.46
N LEU A 51 5.83 18.82 -10.68
CA LEU A 51 7.07 19.45 -11.13
C LEU A 51 8.18 19.36 -10.07
N LEU A 52 7.81 19.13 -8.81
CA LEU A 52 8.77 18.97 -7.72
C LEU A 52 9.55 17.66 -7.90
N GLY A 53 10.87 17.80 -8.12
CA GLY A 53 11.76 16.66 -8.33
C GLY A 53 11.61 15.99 -9.71
N ALA A 54 11.18 16.72 -10.75
CA ALA A 54 11.01 16.17 -12.10
C ALA A 54 12.29 15.56 -12.70
N ALA A 55 13.47 16.07 -12.32
CA ALA A 55 14.78 15.52 -12.71
C ALA A 55 15.18 14.24 -11.95
N ILE A 56 14.45 13.87 -10.88
CA ILE A 56 14.77 12.74 -10.01
C ILE A 56 13.86 11.58 -10.38
N GLN A 57 14.36 10.63 -11.16
CA GLN A 57 13.56 9.49 -11.67
C GLN A 57 14.31 8.17 -11.46
N PRO A 58 14.45 7.70 -10.20
CA PRO A 58 15.18 6.48 -9.90
C PRO A 58 14.49 5.25 -10.49
N GLU A 59 15.26 4.19 -10.63
CA GLU A 59 14.74 2.86 -10.88
C GLU A 59 13.93 2.37 -9.68
N ILE A 60 12.86 1.63 -9.98
CA ILE A 60 12.08 0.89 -9.00
C ILE A 60 12.49 -0.56 -9.14
N ARG A 61 12.97 -1.14 -8.04
CA ARG A 61 13.36 -2.54 -7.96
C ARG A 61 12.32 -3.32 -7.16
N LEU A 62 11.91 -4.47 -7.66
CA LEU A 62 11.08 -5.45 -6.99
C LEU A 62 11.93 -6.69 -6.73
N ASN A 63 12.12 -7.08 -5.47
CA ASN A 63 13.00 -8.20 -5.09
C ASN A 63 14.37 -8.10 -5.78
N ASP A 64 14.98 -6.91 -5.70
CA ASP A 64 16.27 -6.56 -6.32
C ASP A 64 16.32 -6.49 -7.86
N GLN A 65 15.24 -6.83 -8.57
CA GLN A 65 15.15 -6.71 -10.04
C GLN A 65 14.51 -5.40 -10.47
N VAL A 66 15.08 -4.72 -11.48
CA VAL A 66 14.52 -3.46 -12.00
C VAL A 66 13.24 -3.75 -12.80
N VAL A 67 12.12 -3.22 -12.34
CA VAL A 67 10.80 -3.39 -12.97
C VAL A 67 10.29 -2.13 -13.68
N GLY A 68 10.91 -0.98 -13.42
CA GLY A 68 10.55 0.28 -14.07
C GLY A 68 11.24 1.48 -13.45
N ARG A 69 10.73 2.68 -13.73
CA ARG A 69 11.26 3.95 -13.20
C ARG A 69 10.17 4.79 -12.56
N SER A 70 10.53 5.54 -11.52
CA SER A 70 9.63 6.49 -10.85
C SER A 70 9.53 7.80 -11.66
N THR A 71 8.76 7.75 -12.75
CA THR A 71 8.56 8.86 -13.68
C THR A 71 7.44 9.79 -13.19
N PRO A 72 7.64 11.11 -13.07
CA PRO A 72 6.59 12.06 -12.70
C PRO A 72 5.40 11.98 -13.66
N GLY A 73 4.18 11.83 -13.13
CA GLY A 73 2.96 11.71 -13.93
C GLY A 73 2.80 10.34 -14.62
N GLY A 74 3.62 9.36 -14.24
CA GLY A 74 3.66 8.04 -14.85
C GLY A 74 3.06 6.95 -13.97
N PHE A 75 2.57 5.90 -14.62
CA PHE A 75 2.29 4.61 -14.01
C PHE A 75 2.80 3.45 -14.87
N PHE A 76 3.02 2.30 -14.25
CA PHE A 76 3.18 1.01 -14.93
C PHE A 76 2.71 -0.12 -14.00
N TYR A 77 2.70 -1.36 -14.48
CA TYR A 77 2.34 -2.51 -13.67
C TYR A 77 3.21 -3.72 -13.99
N VAL A 78 3.27 -4.66 -13.04
CA VAL A 78 3.82 -6.01 -13.21
C VAL A 78 2.84 -7.02 -12.62
N ASP A 79 2.83 -8.21 -13.21
CA ASP A 79 2.06 -9.34 -12.71
C ASP A 79 3.03 -10.37 -12.16
N GLU A 80 2.83 -10.76 -10.90
CA GLU A 80 3.79 -11.54 -10.13
C GLU A 80 3.09 -12.66 -9.36
N PRO A 81 3.75 -13.81 -9.12
CA PRO A 81 3.18 -14.88 -8.32
C PRO A 81 2.85 -14.43 -6.90
N PRO A 82 1.99 -15.17 -6.17
CA PRO A 82 1.73 -14.87 -4.78
C PRO A 82 3.01 -15.03 -3.96
N GLY A 83 3.32 -14.07 -3.10
CA GLY A 83 4.54 -14.08 -2.32
C GLY A 83 4.81 -12.75 -1.63
N THR A 84 5.93 -12.70 -0.89
CA THR A 84 6.40 -11.48 -0.25
C THR A 84 7.30 -10.72 -1.22
N TYR A 85 7.00 -9.43 -1.38
CA TYR A 85 7.72 -8.54 -2.27
C TYR A 85 8.33 -7.39 -1.50
N THR A 86 9.56 -7.04 -1.86
CA THR A 86 10.25 -5.84 -1.40
C THR A 86 10.41 -4.89 -2.56
N VAL A 87 9.80 -3.70 -2.44
CA VAL A 87 9.99 -2.61 -3.39
C VAL A 87 11.08 -1.69 -2.86
N ILE A 88 12.07 -1.40 -3.70
CA ILE A 88 13.21 -0.54 -3.38
C ILE A 88 13.29 0.61 -4.39
N THR A 89 13.47 1.82 -3.88
CA THR A 89 13.89 2.97 -4.69
C THR A 89 15.18 3.54 -4.12
N ALA A 90 16.17 3.72 -4.98
CA ALA A 90 17.48 4.23 -4.61
C ALA A 90 17.75 5.57 -5.31
N THR A 91 17.92 6.64 -4.53
CA THR A 91 18.51 7.90 -4.99
C THR A 91 19.77 8.21 -4.16
N GLU A 92 19.79 9.26 -3.34
CA GLU A 92 20.82 9.52 -2.32
C GLU A 92 20.69 8.52 -1.16
N VAL A 93 19.46 8.06 -0.87
CA VAL A 93 19.15 7.11 0.21
C VAL A 93 18.26 6.00 -0.33
N GLU A 94 18.50 4.76 0.10
CA GLU A 94 17.64 3.62 -0.19
C GLU A 94 16.38 3.67 0.68
N ARG A 95 15.21 3.54 0.05
CA ARG A 95 13.92 3.37 0.73
C ARG A 95 13.29 2.07 0.26
N LYS A 96 12.71 1.34 1.21
CA LYS A 96 12.05 0.07 0.92
C LYS A 96 10.76 -0.12 1.72
N ILE A 97 9.84 -0.83 1.11
CA ILE A 97 8.64 -1.38 1.75
C ILE A 97 8.57 -2.86 1.43
N THR A 98 8.10 -3.65 2.39
CA THR A 98 7.88 -5.09 2.20
C THR A 98 6.42 -5.38 2.46
N PHE A 99 5.81 -6.17 1.58
CA PHE A 99 4.41 -6.54 1.67
C PHE A 99 4.15 -7.85 0.94
N ASP A 100 3.07 -8.55 1.29
CA ASP A 100 2.64 -9.75 0.59
C ASP A 100 1.78 -9.41 -0.62
N LEU A 101 1.75 -10.26 -1.63
CA LEU A 101 0.84 -10.18 -2.77
C LEU A 101 0.16 -11.53 -2.89
N ALA A 102 -1.17 -11.56 -2.87
CA ALA A 102 -1.94 -12.78 -3.06
C ALA A 102 -2.32 -12.98 -4.54
N ALA A 103 -2.71 -14.21 -4.89
CA ALA A 103 -3.28 -14.53 -6.19
C ALA A 103 -4.57 -13.72 -6.42
N GLY A 104 -4.73 -13.16 -7.62
CA GLY A 104 -5.84 -12.28 -7.98
C GLY A 104 -5.83 -10.92 -7.28
N GLN A 105 -4.88 -10.65 -6.37
CA GLN A 105 -4.82 -9.39 -5.63
C GLN A 105 -4.16 -8.31 -6.48
N THR A 106 -4.77 -7.14 -6.53
CA THR A 106 -4.16 -5.92 -7.08
C THR A 106 -3.70 -5.02 -5.94
N ARG A 107 -2.46 -4.53 -5.98
CA ARG A 107 -1.94 -3.52 -5.04
C ARG A 107 -1.34 -2.34 -5.78
N TYR A 108 -1.29 -1.21 -5.09
CA TYR A 108 -0.79 0.04 -5.63
C TYR A 108 0.39 0.51 -4.78
N VAL A 109 1.52 0.76 -5.44
CA VAL A 109 2.74 1.30 -4.84
C VAL A 109 2.95 2.69 -5.38
N ARG A 110 2.77 3.68 -4.52
CA ARG A 110 3.02 5.08 -4.83
C ARG A 110 4.45 5.44 -4.48
N THR A 111 5.08 6.21 -5.36
CA THR A 111 6.36 6.85 -5.07
C THR A 111 6.19 8.35 -4.84
N LYS A 112 6.73 8.86 -3.74
CA LYS A 112 6.71 10.30 -3.40
C LYS A 112 8.12 10.84 -3.30
N VAL A 113 8.35 12.04 -3.83
CA VAL A 113 9.61 12.76 -3.67
C VAL A 113 9.58 13.56 -2.37
N GLY A 114 10.56 13.32 -1.51
CA GLY A 114 10.90 14.16 -0.37
C GLY A 114 12.13 15.02 -0.66
N LEU A 115 12.28 16.11 0.08
CA LEU A 115 13.47 16.95 0.05
C LEU A 115 14.67 16.20 0.67
N GLY A 116 15.82 16.22 0.01
CA GLY A 116 17.10 15.70 0.51
C GLY A 116 18.13 16.81 0.69
N VAL A 117 19.32 16.46 1.18
CA VAL A 117 20.38 17.45 1.50
C VAL A 117 21.06 17.95 0.23
N LEU A 118 21.24 17.09 -0.79
CA LEU A 118 21.79 17.46 -2.10
C LEU A 118 20.89 17.02 -3.27
N VAL A 119 20.28 15.82 -3.20
CA VAL A 119 19.29 15.33 -4.17
C VAL A 119 18.05 14.84 -3.42
N GLY A 120 16.84 15.14 -3.92
CA GLY A 120 15.60 14.64 -3.33
C GLY A 120 15.56 13.11 -3.26
N HIS A 121 14.90 12.58 -2.23
CA HIS A 121 14.76 11.13 -2.06
C HIS A 121 13.37 10.65 -2.46
N VAL A 122 13.31 9.48 -3.09
CA VAL A 122 12.03 8.86 -3.46
C VAL A 122 11.72 7.77 -2.45
N SER A 123 10.51 7.81 -1.89
CA SER A 123 10.02 6.83 -0.93
C SER A 123 8.84 6.08 -1.54
N PRO A 124 8.87 4.73 -1.61
CA PRO A 124 7.71 3.93 -1.98
C PRO A 124 6.79 3.77 -0.76
N SER A 125 5.49 3.73 -1.00
CA SER A 125 4.46 3.43 0.00
C SER A 125 3.31 2.67 -0.64
N LEU A 126 2.71 1.72 0.07
CA LEU A 126 1.43 1.17 -0.37
C LEU A 126 0.36 2.27 -0.35
N ASP A 127 -0.44 2.30 -1.40
CA ASP A 127 -1.55 3.21 -1.56
C ASP A 127 -2.87 2.46 -1.62
N TRP A 128 -3.94 3.14 -1.24
CA TRP A 128 -5.27 2.56 -1.22
C TRP A 128 -5.84 2.46 -2.64
N PRO A 129 -6.54 1.36 -3.00
CA PRO A 129 -7.14 1.21 -4.31
C PRO A 129 -7.97 2.41 -4.74
N GLU A 130 -8.79 2.96 -3.85
CA GLU A 130 -9.70 4.06 -4.19
C GLU A 130 -8.95 5.34 -4.59
N THR A 131 -7.85 5.64 -3.90
CA THR A 131 -7.04 6.83 -4.18
C THR A 131 -6.16 6.61 -5.39
N ALA A 132 -5.55 5.42 -5.50
CA ALA A 132 -4.69 5.07 -6.60
C ALA A 132 -5.48 4.93 -7.91
N GLU A 133 -6.65 4.31 -7.89
CA GLU A 133 -7.53 4.12 -9.06
C GLU A 133 -8.13 5.43 -9.56
N ALA A 134 -8.44 6.36 -8.65
CA ALA A 134 -8.89 7.69 -9.04
C ALA A 134 -7.76 8.47 -9.73
N GLU A 135 -6.56 8.46 -9.16
CA GLU A 135 -5.43 9.23 -9.70
C GLU A 135 -4.82 8.60 -10.95
N ILE A 136 -4.74 7.27 -11.02
CA ILE A 136 -4.11 6.56 -12.14
C ILE A 136 -4.82 6.86 -13.46
N GLN A 137 -6.12 7.20 -13.44
CA GLN A 137 -6.89 7.57 -14.64
C GLN A 137 -6.20 8.64 -15.49
N GLU A 138 -5.51 9.58 -14.84
CA GLU A 138 -4.89 10.74 -15.49
C GLU A 138 -3.38 10.55 -15.71
N LEU A 139 -2.80 9.46 -15.22
CA LEU A 139 -1.37 9.17 -15.37
C LEU A 139 -1.08 8.51 -16.72
N HIS A 140 0.14 8.74 -17.22
CA HIS A 140 0.62 8.18 -18.47
C HIS A 140 1.24 6.81 -18.27
N TYR A 141 0.96 5.87 -19.18
CA TYR A 141 1.60 4.56 -19.15
C TYR A 141 3.08 4.68 -19.51
N THR A 142 3.94 4.16 -18.63
CA THR A 142 5.41 4.22 -18.73
C THR A 142 6.07 2.83 -18.71
N GLY A 143 5.26 1.77 -18.72
CA GLY A 143 5.74 0.40 -18.80
C GLY A 143 6.30 0.07 -20.19
N ASN A 144 7.07 -1.01 -20.27
CA ASN A 144 7.46 -1.57 -21.57
C ASN A 144 6.20 -1.93 -22.36
N PRO A 145 6.14 -1.67 -23.69
CA PRO A 145 4.99 -2.05 -24.50
C PRO A 145 4.73 -3.54 -24.32
N VAL A 146 3.47 -3.89 -24.06
CA VAL A 146 3.04 -5.28 -23.79
C VAL A 146 3.40 -6.15 -24.98
N SER A 147 4.58 -6.76 -24.95
CA SER A 147 5.10 -7.71 -25.93
C SER A 147 5.64 -8.92 -25.16
N ALA A 148 4.70 -9.81 -24.80
CA ALA A 148 4.76 -11.27 -24.69
C ALA A 148 6.06 -11.99 -24.24
N THR A 149 7.03 -11.35 -23.58
CA THR A 149 8.34 -11.97 -23.30
C THR A 149 8.56 -12.33 -21.82
N ALA A 150 7.64 -11.97 -20.92
CA ALA A 150 7.80 -12.26 -19.48
C ALA A 150 7.38 -13.68 -19.03
N ARG A 151 7.03 -14.59 -19.96
CA ARG A 151 6.63 -15.98 -19.62
C ARG A 151 7.79 -16.98 -19.50
N ALA A 152 9.04 -16.60 -19.73
CA ALA A 152 10.15 -17.55 -19.80
C ALA A 152 10.99 -17.72 -18.50
N GLY A 153 10.76 -16.93 -17.45
CA GLY A 153 11.68 -16.89 -16.29
C GLY A 153 11.33 -17.74 -15.07
N HIS A 154 10.09 -18.21 -14.91
CA HIS A 154 9.57 -18.61 -13.59
C HIS A 154 9.26 -20.11 -13.42
N ALA A 155 9.99 -20.99 -14.10
CA ALA A 155 9.80 -22.44 -13.98
C ALA A 155 10.77 -23.16 -13.03
N GLN A 156 11.75 -22.47 -12.42
CA GLN A 156 12.69 -23.13 -11.50
C GLN A 156 12.95 -22.32 -10.23
N ALA A 157 12.11 -22.53 -9.22
CA ALA A 157 12.51 -22.53 -7.81
C ALA A 157 11.36 -22.99 -6.90
N ALA A 158 10.75 -24.15 -7.19
CA ALA A 158 9.97 -24.88 -6.20
C ALA A 158 10.83 -26.01 -5.66
N THR A 159 11.63 -25.73 -4.63
CA THR A 159 12.19 -26.78 -3.79
C THR A 159 12.00 -26.39 -2.34
N ALA A 160 11.08 -27.12 -1.72
CA ALA A 160 10.78 -27.30 -0.31
C ALA A 160 11.59 -26.47 0.71
N LEU A 161 10.86 -25.65 1.49
CA LEU A 161 11.17 -25.48 2.91
C LEU A 161 9.93 -25.83 3.75
N ALA A 162 10.17 -26.75 4.69
CA ALA A 162 9.27 -27.21 5.73
C ALA A 162 8.80 -26.06 6.65
N PRO A 163 7.69 -26.24 7.41
CA PRO A 163 7.11 -25.14 8.17
C PRO A 163 7.97 -24.82 9.40
N ALA A 164 8.39 -23.56 9.52
CA ALA A 164 8.97 -23.04 10.74
C ALA A 164 7.86 -22.83 11.79
N SER A 165 8.08 -23.43 12.96
CA SER A 165 7.27 -23.35 14.18
C SER A 165 6.75 -21.93 14.49
N ALA A 166 5.44 -21.82 14.71
CA ALA A 166 4.77 -20.61 15.18
C ALA A 166 5.28 -20.21 16.58
N ALA A 167 5.64 -18.93 16.73
CA ALA A 167 5.87 -18.30 18.03
C ALA A 167 4.53 -18.11 18.77
N PRO A 168 4.51 -18.02 20.12
CA PRO A 168 3.27 -18.08 20.88
C PRO A 168 2.43 -16.81 20.69
N GLU A 169 1.22 -16.99 20.14
CA GLU A 169 0.28 -15.90 19.87
C GLU A 169 -0.48 -15.52 21.15
N HIS A 170 -0.50 -14.22 21.47
CA HIS A 170 -1.40 -13.66 22.49
C HIS A 170 -2.84 -13.67 21.96
N ASN A 171 -3.55 -14.79 22.11
CA ASN A 171 -4.91 -14.95 21.63
C ASN A 171 -5.92 -14.29 22.58
N VAL A 172 -6.32 -13.06 22.29
CA VAL A 172 -7.45 -12.43 22.95
C VAL A 172 -8.72 -12.93 22.28
N SER A 173 -9.49 -13.78 22.96
CA SER A 173 -10.82 -14.21 22.51
C SER A 173 -11.89 -13.27 23.07
N THR A 174 -12.87 -12.87 22.25
CA THR A 174 -14.00 -12.06 22.69
C THR A 174 -15.28 -12.56 22.04
N ARG A 175 -16.36 -12.67 22.81
CA ARG A 175 -17.70 -12.96 22.30
C ARG A 175 -18.47 -11.66 22.11
N VAL A 176 -19.17 -11.51 20.98
CA VAL A 176 -20.01 -10.36 20.66
C VAL A 176 -21.35 -10.87 20.13
N THR A 177 -22.47 -10.26 20.53
CA THR A 177 -23.80 -10.64 20.05
C THR A 177 -24.37 -9.56 19.14
N THR A 178 -25.06 -9.96 18.07
CA THR A 178 -25.81 -9.04 17.20
C THR A 178 -27.11 -9.65 16.74
N THR A 179 -28.05 -8.82 16.30
CA THR A 179 -29.31 -9.25 15.70
C THR A 179 -29.16 -9.31 14.18
N ARG A 180 -29.91 -10.21 13.52
CA ARG A 180 -29.95 -10.32 12.05
C ARG A 180 -29.99 -8.96 11.33
N GLY A 181 -29.10 -8.82 10.34
CA GLY A 181 -28.96 -7.62 9.52
C GLY A 181 -28.44 -6.38 10.24
N MET A 182 -28.18 -6.43 11.56
CA MET A 182 -27.62 -5.32 12.32
C MET A 182 -26.10 -5.44 12.39
N SER A 183 -25.40 -4.42 11.91
CA SER A 183 -23.95 -4.32 12.04
C SER A 183 -23.56 -4.16 13.51
N VAL A 184 -22.53 -4.86 13.96
CA VAL A 184 -21.98 -4.72 15.33
C VAL A 184 -20.50 -4.35 15.28
N ARG A 185 -20.07 -3.43 16.15
CA ARG A 185 -18.65 -3.11 16.30
C ARG A 185 -17.95 -4.16 17.16
N LEU A 186 -17.06 -4.92 16.55
CA LEU A 186 -16.27 -5.97 17.22
C LEU A 186 -15.16 -5.38 18.08
N SER A 187 -14.47 -4.36 17.57
CA SER A 187 -13.30 -3.79 18.23
C SER A 187 -12.92 -2.41 17.70
N GLN A 188 -12.04 -1.73 18.41
CA GLN A 188 -11.40 -0.48 18.00
C GLN A 188 -9.90 -0.52 18.30
N HIS A 189 -9.09 -0.04 17.36
CA HIS A 189 -7.63 -0.05 17.44
C HIS A 189 -7.05 1.31 17.07
N ALA A 190 -6.22 1.88 17.95
CA ALA A 190 -5.55 3.14 17.70
C ALA A 190 -4.12 3.10 18.27
N SER A 191 -3.23 3.88 17.66
CA SER A 191 -1.86 4.12 18.13
C SER A 191 -1.72 5.59 18.51
N TRP A 192 -0.98 5.88 19.57
CA TRP A 192 -0.70 7.25 19.98
C TRP A 192 0.67 7.36 20.66
N ASN A 193 1.31 8.50 20.45
CA ASN A 193 2.62 8.78 21.01
C ASN A 193 2.54 9.13 22.50
N LYS A 194 3.71 9.29 23.13
CA LYS A 194 3.84 9.67 24.55
C LYS A 194 3.16 11.01 24.92
N ARG A 195 2.89 11.88 23.93
CA ARG A 195 2.20 13.17 24.07
C ARG A 195 0.69 13.05 23.76
N CYS A 196 0.16 11.83 23.66
CA CYS A 196 -1.24 11.54 23.34
C CYS A 196 -1.69 12.04 21.95
N GLY A 197 -0.73 12.33 21.06
CA GLY A 197 -1.02 12.65 19.66
C GLY A 197 -1.25 11.37 18.85
N ALA A 198 -2.22 11.42 17.94
CA ALA A 198 -2.53 10.31 17.04
C ALA A 198 -1.29 9.92 16.21
N GLU A 199 -1.05 8.62 16.11
CA GLU A 199 -0.08 8.03 15.21
C GLU A 199 -0.79 7.24 14.11
N GLN A 200 -0.03 6.63 13.21
CA GLN A 200 -0.61 5.76 12.19
C GLN A 200 -1.41 4.63 12.85
N ALA A 201 -2.68 4.51 12.45
CA ALA A 201 -3.56 3.46 12.96
C ALA A 201 -2.97 2.08 12.63
N PRO A 202 -3.12 1.09 13.54
CA PRO A 202 -2.60 -0.25 13.30
C PRO A 202 -3.09 -0.86 11.99
N ASP A 203 -2.24 -1.65 11.35
CA ASP A 203 -2.64 -2.48 10.23
C ASP A 203 -3.41 -3.70 10.74
N LEU A 204 -4.53 -3.98 10.09
CA LEU A 204 -5.40 -5.09 10.41
C LEU A 204 -5.32 -6.08 9.25
N THR A 205 -4.92 -7.31 9.54
CA THR A 205 -4.85 -8.40 8.56
C THR A 205 -5.77 -9.51 9.02
N PHE A 206 -6.89 -9.71 8.32
CA PHE A 206 -7.82 -10.80 8.61
C PHE A 206 -7.18 -12.13 8.18
N ILE A 207 -6.94 -12.98 9.18
CA ILE A 207 -6.37 -14.33 9.02
C ILE A 207 -7.50 -15.32 8.72
N ARG A 208 -8.65 -15.14 9.38
CA ARG A 208 -9.89 -15.89 9.14
C ARG A 208 -11.01 -14.88 8.94
N GLU A 209 -11.60 -14.90 7.76
CA GLU A 209 -12.83 -14.16 7.46
C GLU A 209 -14.05 -14.90 8.03
N PRO A 210 -15.11 -14.16 8.40
CA PRO A 210 -16.39 -14.76 8.79
C PRO A 210 -16.95 -15.64 7.67
N ALA A 211 -17.63 -16.72 8.05
CA ALA A 211 -18.30 -17.63 7.10
C ALA A 211 -19.68 -17.13 6.69
N HIS A 212 -20.31 -16.26 7.50
CA HIS A 212 -21.72 -15.91 7.40
C HIS A 212 -22.00 -14.41 7.57
N GLY A 213 -21.11 -13.61 6.98
CA GLY A 213 -21.21 -12.17 6.90
C GLY A 213 -19.92 -11.59 6.33
N HIS A 214 -19.73 -10.29 6.53
CA HIS A 214 -18.48 -9.62 6.14
C HIS A 214 -18.01 -8.65 7.20
N VAL A 215 -16.73 -8.29 7.11
CA VAL A 215 -16.10 -7.32 7.99
C VAL A 215 -15.90 -6.01 7.25
N GLU A 216 -16.30 -4.91 7.89
CA GLU A 216 -15.99 -3.56 7.45
C GLU A 216 -15.03 -2.90 8.44
N VAL A 217 -13.95 -2.32 7.92
CA VAL A 217 -13.02 -1.52 8.72
C VAL A 217 -13.25 -0.04 8.43
N LYS A 218 -13.64 0.71 9.45
CA LYS A 218 -13.92 2.15 9.34
C LYS A 218 -12.86 2.96 10.07
N ALA A 219 -12.39 4.03 9.46
CA ALA A 219 -11.54 5.01 10.14
C ALA A 219 -12.42 5.90 11.02
N GLU A 220 -12.17 5.90 12.32
CA GLU A 220 -12.97 6.63 13.31
C GLU A 220 -12.08 7.35 14.32
N SER A 221 -12.60 8.44 14.86
CA SER A 221 -11.98 9.18 15.96
C SER A 221 -12.46 8.61 17.29
N PHE A 222 -11.53 8.22 18.16
CA PHE A 222 -11.82 7.66 19.47
C PHE A 222 -11.30 8.58 20.57
N GLN A 223 -12.10 8.75 21.62
CA GLN A 223 -11.62 9.36 22.86
C GLN A 223 -10.95 8.29 23.72
N LEU A 224 -9.70 8.54 24.11
CA LEU A 224 -8.98 7.65 25.00
C LEU A 224 -9.67 7.60 26.36
N SER A 225 -10.06 6.41 26.80
CA SER A 225 -10.63 6.17 28.12
C SER A 225 -9.59 5.66 29.11
N LYS A 226 -9.94 5.62 30.40
CA LYS A 226 -9.09 5.01 31.45
C LYS A 226 -8.79 3.53 31.20
N ALA A 227 -9.61 2.83 30.42
CA ALA A 227 -9.38 1.44 30.05
C ALA A 227 -8.35 1.29 28.93
N MET A 228 -8.08 2.35 28.16
CA MET A 228 -7.21 2.31 26.97
C MET A 228 -5.79 2.84 27.23
N THR A 229 -5.61 3.68 28.25
CA THR A 229 -4.30 4.29 28.58
C THR A 229 -4.05 4.27 30.08
N THR A 230 -2.83 3.90 30.47
CA THR A 230 -2.35 4.02 31.85
C THR A 230 -1.94 5.44 32.23
N ARG A 231 -1.85 6.35 31.25
CA ARG A 231 -1.51 7.76 31.45
C ARG A 231 -2.78 8.58 31.65
N ALA A 232 -3.01 9.04 32.88
CA ALA A 232 -4.20 9.81 33.24
C ALA A 232 -4.40 11.05 32.36
N TRP A 233 -3.32 11.75 31.99
CA TRP A 233 -3.40 12.95 31.16
C TRP A 233 -3.70 12.69 29.67
N CYS A 234 -3.69 11.44 29.21
CA CYS A 234 -4.16 11.10 27.87
C CYS A 234 -5.67 10.82 27.83
N VAL A 235 -6.33 10.65 28.98
CA VAL A 235 -7.78 10.39 29.02
C VAL A 235 -8.53 11.60 28.47
N GLY A 236 -9.45 11.37 27.53
CA GLY A 236 -10.20 12.41 26.82
C GLY A 236 -9.51 12.94 25.55
N ALA A 237 -8.24 12.59 25.31
CA ALA A 237 -7.58 12.92 24.05
C ALA A 237 -8.25 12.15 22.89
N THR A 238 -8.41 12.82 21.75
CA THR A 238 -8.99 12.22 20.54
C THR A 238 -7.88 11.70 19.64
N VAL A 239 -7.97 10.44 19.25
CA VAL A 239 -7.01 9.76 18.37
C VAL A 239 -7.73 9.12 17.18
N LEU A 240 -7.10 9.13 16.01
CA LEU A 240 -7.61 8.43 14.84
C LEU A 240 -7.23 6.96 14.93
N GLY A 241 -8.18 6.07 14.65
CA GLY A 241 -7.95 4.63 14.64
C GLY A 241 -8.85 3.91 13.65
N LYS A 242 -8.87 2.58 13.75
CA LYS A 242 -9.72 1.69 12.95
C LYS A 242 -10.73 1.00 13.86
N ALA A 243 -12.02 1.10 13.55
CA ALA A 243 -13.09 0.29 14.10
C ALA A 243 -13.37 -0.89 13.17
N VAL A 244 -13.51 -2.08 13.74
CA VAL A 244 -13.87 -3.30 13.00
C VAL A 244 -15.33 -3.59 13.26
N TYR A 245 -16.13 -3.65 12.19
CA TYR A 245 -17.55 -3.97 12.21
C TYR A 245 -17.79 -5.31 11.54
N TYR A 246 -18.69 -6.11 12.11
CA TYR A 246 -19.23 -7.29 11.47
C TYR A 246 -20.66 -7.02 11.03
N ILE A 247 -20.98 -7.45 9.82
CA ILE A 247 -22.32 -7.36 9.23
C ILE A 247 -22.73 -8.79 8.89
N PRO A 248 -23.69 -9.38 9.62
CA PRO A 248 -24.15 -10.74 9.34
C PRO A 248 -24.92 -10.78 8.02
N ASP A 249 -24.87 -11.93 7.36
CA ASP A 249 -25.78 -12.22 6.26
C ASP A 249 -27.25 -12.09 6.74
N PRO A 250 -28.16 -11.53 5.92
CA PRO A 250 -29.51 -11.16 6.36
C PRO A 250 -30.32 -12.29 7.02
N ASP A 251 -30.10 -13.53 6.55
CA ASP A 251 -30.85 -14.71 6.96
C ASP A 251 -30.06 -15.66 7.88
N TYR A 252 -28.84 -15.28 8.27
CA TYR A 252 -27.99 -16.13 9.09
C TYR A 252 -28.34 -16.07 10.59
N HIS A 253 -28.27 -17.22 11.25
CA HIS A 253 -28.37 -17.39 12.71
C HIS A 253 -27.35 -18.43 13.16
N GLY A 254 -26.66 -18.13 14.25
CA GLY A 254 -25.64 -19.00 14.82
C GLY A 254 -24.31 -18.29 15.07
N ASP A 255 -23.26 -19.09 15.25
CA ASP A 255 -21.93 -18.61 15.59
C ASP A 255 -21.05 -18.40 14.35
N ASP A 256 -20.42 -17.22 14.27
CA ASP A 256 -19.38 -16.92 13.30
C ASP A 256 -18.03 -16.64 13.99
N GLN A 257 -16.92 -16.72 13.24
CA GLN A 257 -15.57 -16.48 13.76
C GLN A 257 -14.73 -15.60 12.84
N ILE A 258 -14.06 -14.63 13.47
CA ILE A 258 -13.11 -13.74 12.81
C ILE A 258 -11.79 -13.78 13.56
N ASP A 259 -10.71 -14.12 12.86
CA ASP A 259 -9.34 -14.03 13.38
C ASP A 259 -8.59 -12.96 12.60
N TYR A 260 -7.92 -12.04 13.30
CA TYR A 260 -7.15 -11.01 12.63
C TYR A 260 -5.93 -10.56 13.44
N ARG A 261 -4.86 -10.25 12.72
CA ARG A 261 -3.63 -9.69 13.26
C ARG A 261 -3.74 -8.18 13.31
N ILE A 262 -3.35 -7.59 14.43
CA ILE A 262 -3.21 -6.16 14.63
C ILE A 262 -1.72 -5.86 14.71
N SER A 263 -1.20 -5.08 13.76
CA SER A 263 0.20 -4.69 13.68
C SER A 263 0.36 -3.19 13.84
N SER A 264 1.18 -2.75 14.79
CA SER A 264 1.62 -1.37 14.92
C SER A 264 3.13 -1.32 15.03
N PRO A 265 3.77 -0.14 14.90
CA PRO A 265 5.22 0.00 15.06
C PRO A 265 5.77 -0.52 16.41
N HIS A 266 4.89 -0.69 17.41
CA HIS A 266 5.29 -1.07 18.77
C HIS A 266 4.87 -2.48 19.16
N ARG A 267 3.83 -3.03 18.53
CA ARG A 267 3.29 -4.34 18.92
C ARG A 267 2.56 -5.00 17.76
N THR A 268 2.71 -6.31 17.66
CA THR A 268 1.91 -7.16 16.78
C THR A 268 1.27 -8.26 17.62
N TYR A 269 -0.04 -8.47 17.47
CA TYR A 269 -0.76 -9.54 18.17
C TYR A 269 -1.98 -9.98 17.37
N THR A 270 -2.46 -11.19 17.62
CA THR A 270 -3.62 -11.77 16.95
C THR A 270 -4.84 -11.64 17.87
N ARG A 271 -6.02 -11.48 17.28
CA ARG A 271 -7.30 -11.44 18.00
C ARG A 271 -8.28 -12.37 17.32
N SER A 272 -8.94 -13.19 18.14
CA SER A 272 -10.03 -14.07 17.73
C SER A 272 -11.33 -13.53 18.29
N VAL A 273 -12.35 -13.41 17.45
CA VAL A 273 -13.67 -12.93 17.85
C VAL A 273 -14.70 -13.97 17.41
N SER A 274 -15.51 -14.42 18.36
CA SER A 274 -16.69 -15.23 18.08
C SER A 274 -17.91 -14.32 18.11
N VAL A 275 -18.75 -14.38 17.07
CA VAL A 275 -19.96 -13.58 16.98
C VAL A 275 -21.17 -14.50 17.02
N GLU A 276 -22.09 -14.23 17.93
CA GLU A 276 -23.37 -14.94 18.04
C GLU A 276 -24.46 -14.07 17.39
N VAL A 277 -25.13 -14.61 16.37
CA VAL A 277 -26.20 -13.93 15.62
C VAL A 277 -27.56 -14.49 16.00
N ASP A 278 -28.37 -13.64 16.65
CA ASP A 278 -29.74 -13.92 17.10
C ASP A 278 -30.81 -13.58 16.02
#